data_AF-A0A0Q5CGT2-F1
#
_entry.id   AF-A0A0Q5CGT2-F1
#
_cell.length_a   1.000
_cell.length_b   1.000
_cell.length_c   1.000
_cell.angle_alpha   90.00
_cell.angle_beta   90.00
_cell.angle_gamma   90.00
#
_symmetry.space_group_name_H-M   'P 1'
#
loop_
_entity.id
_entity.type
_entity.pdbx_description
1 polymer ?
#
loop_
_entity_poly.entity_id
_entity_poly.type
_entity_poly.pdbx_seq_one_letter_code
_entity_poly.pdbx_strand_id
1 'polypeptide(L)'
;MAEVAGCHTSIMSIDEWWPRLSPSTQASIIANNGDALSDGIRDEVVAAGGLPLRAETGEEETEGWFLDDAAVDWIEARANDEE
;
A
#
# COMPACT_ATOMS: atom_id res chain seq x y z
N MET A 1 -21.47 6.14 -22.62
CA MET A 1 -20.15 5.85 -22.01
C MET A 1 -20.44 5.65 -20.54
N ALA A 2 -20.55 4.40 -20.10
CA ALA A 2 -21.09 4.08 -18.79
C ALA A 2 -20.13 4.53 -17.69
N GLU A 3 -20.62 5.40 -16.82
CA GLU A 3 -20.03 5.70 -15.52
C GLU A 3 -19.96 4.39 -14.72
N VAL A 4 -18.74 3.96 -14.41
CA VAL A 4 -18.52 2.84 -13.48
C VAL A 4 -18.95 3.31 -12.10
N ALA A 5 -20.03 2.71 -11.61
CA ALA A 5 -20.60 2.95 -10.30
C ALA A 5 -19.52 2.83 -9.21
N GLY A 6 -19.29 3.94 -8.50
CA GLY A 6 -18.41 3.97 -7.34
C GLY A 6 -18.93 3.07 -6.23
N CYS A 7 -18.27 1.94 -6.02
CA CYS A 7 -18.07 1.40 -4.68
C CYS A 7 -17.06 2.32 -3.98
N HIS A 8 -17.47 3.54 -3.63
CA HIS A 8 -16.63 4.48 -2.90
C HIS A 8 -16.59 4.05 -1.42
N THR A 9 -15.88 2.95 -1.13
CA THR A 9 -15.07 2.98 0.08
C THR A 9 -14.20 4.21 -0.08
N SER A 10 -14.33 5.21 0.80
CA SER A 10 -13.39 6.33 0.85
C SER A 10 -12.03 5.76 1.23
N ILE A 11 -11.32 5.23 0.23
CA ILE A 11 -9.94 4.80 0.37
C ILE A 11 -9.17 6.07 0.68
N MET A 12 -8.50 6.07 1.83
CA MET A 12 -7.72 7.22 2.26
C MET A 12 -6.47 7.36 1.39
N SER A 13 -6.01 8.59 1.21
CA SER A 13 -4.72 8.83 0.56
C SER A 13 -3.59 8.35 1.47
N ILE A 14 -2.43 7.99 0.91
CA ILE A 14 -1.29 7.49 1.71
C ILE A 14 -0.84 8.46 2.79
N ASP A 15 -0.80 9.77 2.49
CA ASP A 15 -0.50 10.80 3.48
C ASP A 15 -1.42 10.75 4.72
N GLU A 16 -2.66 10.29 4.54
CA GLU A 16 -3.63 10.21 5.63
C GLU A 16 -3.51 8.89 6.41
N TRP A 17 -3.38 7.74 5.75
CA TRP A 17 -3.33 6.44 6.45
C TRP A 17 -1.92 6.07 6.95
N TRP A 18 -0.87 6.56 6.31
CA TRP A 18 0.51 6.34 6.72
C TRP A 18 0.79 6.67 8.19
N PRO A 19 0.44 7.88 8.72
CA PRO A 19 0.68 8.21 10.12
C PRO A 19 -0.15 7.39 11.13
N ARG A 20 -1.14 6.61 10.65
CA ARG A 20 -1.95 5.72 11.50
C ARG A 20 -1.30 4.35 11.70
N LEU A 21 -0.31 4.00 10.87
CA LEU A 21 0.48 2.79 11.04
C LEU A 21 1.40 2.89 12.26
N SER A 22 1.67 1.75 12.85
CA SER A 22 2.68 1.59 13.88
C SER A 22 4.08 1.87 13.30
N PRO A 23 5.01 2.41 14.11
CA PRO A 23 6.36 2.72 13.64
C PRO A 23 7.10 1.51 13.08
N SER A 24 6.84 0.32 13.64
CA SER A 24 7.41 -0.95 13.16
C SER A 24 6.91 -1.29 11.76
N THR A 25 5.62 -1.11 11.50
CA THR A 25 5.03 -1.38 10.19
C THR A 25 5.49 -0.36 9.15
N GLN A 26 5.58 0.93 9.50
CA GLN A 26 6.18 1.94 8.63
C GLN A 26 7.62 1.58 8.24
N ALA A 27 8.44 1.19 9.23
CA ALA A 27 9.83 0.78 8.98
C ALA A 27 9.92 -0.46 8.09
N SER A 28 9.04 -1.46 8.28
CA SER A 28 8.99 -2.66 7.44
C SER A 28 8.58 -2.34 6.00
N ILE A 29 7.62 -1.43 5.81
CA ILE A 29 7.18 -1.00 4.47
C ILE A 29 8.27 -0.18 3.78
N ILE A 30 8.96 0.71 4.51
CA ILE A 30 10.11 1.46 3.97
C ILE A 30 11.23 0.50 3.55
N ALA A 31 11.56 -0.48 4.40
CA ALA A 31 12.67 -1.39 4.15
C ALA A 31 12.42 -2.38 2.99
N ASN A 32 11.16 -2.70 2.70
CA ASN A 32 10.76 -3.67 1.67
C ASN A 32 9.78 -3.04 0.67
N ASN A 33 9.95 -1.75 0.37
CA ASN A 33 9.04 -1.04 -0.52
C ASN A 33 9.09 -1.66 -1.92
N GLY A 34 7.91 -1.89 -2.52
CA GLY A 34 7.78 -2.61 -3.80
C GLY A 34 7.70 -4.15 -3.68
N ASP A 35 7.85 -4.72 -2.49
CA ASP A 35 7.66 -6.16 -2.23
C ASP A 35 6.24 -6.48 -1.74
N ALA A 36 5.91 -7.77 -1.67
CA ALA A 36 4.62 -8.23 -1.19
C ALA A 36 4.46 -7.98 0.32
N LEU A 37 3.33 -7.40 0.70
CA LEU A 37 2.96 -7.19 2.09
C LEU A 37 2.67 -8.53 2.77
N SER A 38 3.34 -8.76 3.89
CA SER A 38 2.96 -9.83 4.82
C SER A 38 1.55 -9.59 5.39
N ASP A 39 0.81 -10.65 5.73
CA ASP A 39 -0.58 -10.56 6.20
C ASP A 39 -0.79 -9.52 7.32
N GLY A 40 0.11 -9.47 8.31
CA GLY A 40 0.00 -8.52 9.42
C GLY A 40 0.14 -7.06 8.99
N ILE A 41 1.03 -6.78 8.03
CA ILE A 41 1.20 -5.44 7.44
C ILE A 41 -0.03 -5.09 6.61
N ARG A 42 -0.53 -6.03 5.80
CA ARG A 42 -1.74 -5.85 5.01
C ARG A 42 -2.94 -5.50 5.89
N ASP A 43 -3.18 -6.27 6.95
CA ASP A 43 -4.32 -6.05 7.85
C ASP A 43 -4.24 -4.68 8.54
N GLU A 44 -3.04 -4.23 8.90
CA GLU A 44 -2.83 -2.90 9.48
C GLU A 44 -3.05 -1.77 8.46
N VAL A 45 -2.57 -1.93 7.22
CA VAL A 45 -2.82 -0.98 6.12
C VAL A 45 -4.32 -0.86 5.83
N VAL A 46 -5.04 -1.98 5.76
CA VAL A 46 -6.49 -1.99 5.58
C VAL A 46 -7.20 -1.33 6.77
N ALA A 47 -6.78 -1.63 8.00
CA ALA A 47 -7.34 -1.01 9.21
C ALA A 47 -7.09 0.50 9.28
N ALA A 48 -5.97 0.98 8.73
CA ALA A 48 -5.61 2.39 8.62
C ALA A 48 -6.39 3.13 7.53
N GLY A 49 -7.09 2.41 6.64
CA GLY A 49 -7.89 2.96 5.54
C GLY A 49 -7.17 2.96 4.18
N GLY A 50 -5.99 2.32 4.10
CA GLY A 50 -5.29 2.07 2.83
C GLY A 50 -5.91 0.91 2.06
N LEU A 51 -5.61 0.83 0.76
CA LEU A 51 -6.08 -0.24 -0.12
C LEU A 51 -4.89 -0.92 -0.79
N PRO A 52 -4.41 -2.06 -0.26
CA PRO A 52 -3.45 -2.88 -0.97
C PRO A 52 -4.10 -3.53 -2.19
N LEU A 53 -3.34 -3.66 -3.27
CA LEU A 53 -3.76 -4.28 -4.52
C LEU A 53 -3.26 -5.70 -4.61
N ARG A 54 -4.08 -6.61 -5.14
CA ARG A 54 -3.63 -7.97 -5.44
C ARG A 54 -3.01 -7.96 -6.83
N ALA A 55 -1.73 -8.33 -6.94
CA ALA A 55 -1.09 -8.53 -8.22
C ALA A 55 -0.97 -10.03 -8.53
N GLU A 56 -1.34 -10.39 -9.75
CA GLU A 56 -1.06 -11.71 -10.33
C GLU A 56 0.20 -11.54 -11.18
N THR A 57 1.38 -11.75 -10.60
CA THR A 57 2.62 -11.76 -11.38
C THR A 57 2.59 -12.98 -12.28
N GLY A 58 2.61 -12.74 -13.59
CA GLY A 58 2.52 -13.78 -14.59
C GLY A 58 3.64 -14.80 -14.46
N GLU A 59 3.23 -16.06 -14.52
CA GLU A 59 3.99 -17.25 -14.91
C GLU A 59 4.55 -18.15 -13.80
N GLU A 60 5.06 -17.65 -12.67
CA GLU A 60 5.52 -18.51 -11.56
C GLU A 60 5.30 -17.89 -10.17
N GLU A 61 4.10 -18.15 -9.62
CA GLU A 61 3.81 -18.41 -8.21
C GLU A 61 4.36 -17.46 -7.12
N THR A 62 3.88 -16.22 -7.07
CA THR A 62 3.57 -15.57 -5.77
C THR A 62 2.40 -14.62 -5.94
N GLU A 63 1.21 -15.11 -5.59
CA GLU A 63 0.06 -14.24 -5.33
C GLU A 63 0.38 -13.38 -4.10
N GLY A 64 0.50 -12.07 -4.28
CA GLY A 64 0.88 -11.13 -3.23
C GLY A 64 -0.04 -9.93 -3.17
N TRP A 65 -0.09 -9.30 -2.00
CA TRP A 65 -0.71 -7.99 -1.81
C TRP A 65 0.39 -6.94 -1.88
N PHE A 66 0.23 -5.95 -2.74
CA PHE A 66 1.22 -4.90 -2.95
C PHE A 66 0.58 -3.53 -2.66
N LEU A 67 1.41 -2.53 -2.42
CA LEU A 67 0.95 -1.15 -2.43
C LEU A 67 0.72 -0.70 -3.88
N ASP A 68 -0.22 0.21 -4.08
CA ASP A 68 -0.37 0.88 -5.38
C ASP A 68 0.87 1.72 -5.70
N ASP A 69 1.13 1.93 -6.99
CA ASP A 69 2.30 2.66 -7.51
C ASP A 69 2.41 4.08 -6.89
N ALA A 70 1.29 4.76 -6.68
CA ALA A 70 1.28 6.08 -6.03
C ALA A 70 1.68 6.02 -4.54
N ALA A 71 1.39 4.90 -3.86
CA ALA A 71 1.81 4.69 -2.49
C ALA A 71 3.30 4.34 -2.41
N VAL A 72 3.80 3.53 -3.36
CA VAL A 72 5.23 3.22 -3.52
C VAL A 72 6.03 4.50 -3.72
N ASP A 73 5.69 5.31 -4.73
CA ASP A 73 6.37 6.58 -5.05
C ASP A 73 6.40 7.56 -3.86
N TRP A 74 5.28 7.70 -3.14
CA TRP A 74 5.21 8.53 -1.94
C TRP A 74 6.15 8.03 -0.82
N ILE A 75 6.23 6.70 -0.63
CA ILE A 75 7.13 6.11 0.37
C ILE A 75 8.58 6.26 -0.05
N GLU A 76 8.92 6.10 -1.34
CA GLU A 76 10.27 6.31 -1.86
C GLU A 76 10.75 7.74 -1.62
N ALA A 77 9.89 8.74 -1.86
CA ALA A 77 10.17 10.14 -1.54
C ALA A 77 10.38 10.37 -0.03
N ARG A 78 9.57 9.73 0.82
CA ARG A 78 9.66 9.86 2.28
C ARG A 78 10.87 9.12 2.87
N ALA A 79 11.23 7.97 2.30
CA ALA A 79 12.29 7.09 2.78
C ALA A 79 13.69 7.60 2.44
N ASN A 80 13.86 8.26 1.29
CA ASN A 80 15.14 8.82 0.88
C ASN A 80 15.46 10.19 1.52
N ASP A 81 14.55 10.78 2.29
CA ASP A 81 14.70 12.14 2.87
C ASP A 81 15.06 13.19 1.80
N GLU A 82 14.64 12.96 0.56
CA GLU A 82 14.88 13.88 -0.56
C GLU A 82 13.83 14.99 -0.53
N GLU A 83 14.19 16.13 0.07
CA GLU A 83 13.42 17.40 0.03
C GLU A 83 13.57 18.16 -1.29
#